data_AF-A0A4Q9PKP3-F1
#
_entry.id   AF-A0A4Q9PKP3-F1
#
_cell.length_a   1.000
_cell.length_b   1.000
_cell.length_c   1.000
_cell.angle_alpha   90.00
_cell.angle_beta   90.00
_cell.angle_gamma   90.00
#
_symmetry.space_group_name_H-M   'P 1'
#
loop_
_entity.id
_entity.type
_entity.pdbx_description
1 polymer ?
#
loop_
_entity_poly.entity_id
_entity_poly.type
_entity_poly.pdbx_seq_one_letter_code
_entity_poly.pdbx_strand_id
1 'polypeptide(L)'
;MSRRSFPGGKLDETDSTPLAAALRETREEVGIHSNQIEILGRLAPPENSLSGMRVWPYVGFVYPPETRFDKESDTHNSNAHNAAPLPSLPLSSLTLSRQEVAHVFHLPLAAAVSPTRLHSYLFRGARPYHAVSVADLIAGPGAVHSDQGPGDQAEVRWIVDPEQRDEVGGGREGRLEVWGLTGWYLNVFLRTLGVYE
;
A
#
# COMPACT_ATOMS: atom_id res chain seq x y z
N MET A 1 14.21 12.03 -1.02
CA MET A 1 14.03 10.76 -0.27
C MET A 1 12.79 10.09 -0.83
N SER A 2 12.89 8.87 -1.36
CA SER A 2 11.71 8.11 -1.79
C SER A 2 11.32 7.15 -0.66
N ARG A 3 10.10 7.30 -0.13
CA ARG A 3 9.52 6.42 0.90
C ARG A 3 8.55 5.46 0.22
N ARG A 4 8.59 4.18 0.60
CA ARG A 4 7.57 3.19 0.20
C ARG A 4 6.48 3.17 1.25
N SER A 5 5.31 3.66 0.89
CA SER A 5 4.14 3.72 1.76
C SER A 5 2.89 3.32 1.00
N PHE A 6 1.88 2.90 1.75
CA PHE A 6 0.51 2.95 1.26
C PHE A 6 0.10 4.42 1.05
N PRO A 7 -0.89 4.70 0.19
CA PRO A 7 -1.40 6.05 0.03
C PRO A 7 -1.87 6.65 1.36
N GLY A 8 -1.63 7.93 1.57
CA GLY A 8 -2.04 8.61 2.79
C GLY A 8 -1.11 9.75 3.22
N GLY A 9 -1.66 10.64 4.03
CA GLY A 9 -0.97 11.84 4.47
C GLY A 9 -1.48 12.36 5.82
N LYS A 10 -1.26 13.65 6.05
CA LYS A 10 -1.67 14.31 7.30
C LYS A 10 -3.16 14.60 7.28
N LEU A 11 -3.77 14.63 8.46
CA LEU A 11 -5.11 15.17 8.64
C LEU A 11 -5.09 16.67 8.31
N ASP A 12 -5.97 17.10 7.41
CA ASP A 12 -6.22 18.50 7.10
C ASP A 12 -7.36 19.06 7.96
N GLU A 13 -7.47 20.38 8.10
CA GLU A 13 -8.57 21.04 8.84
C GLU A 13 -9.95 20.73 8.25
N THR A 14 -10.01 20.41 6.95
CA THR A 14 -11.23 20.02 6.24
C THR A 14 -11.62 18.56 6.44
N ASP A 15 -10.73 17.73 6.99
CA ASP A 15 -10.97 16.31 7.21
C ASP A 15 -11.73 16.08 8.53
N SER A 16 -12.97 15.63 8.43
CA SER A 16 -13.80 15.31 9.60
C SER A 16 -13.27 14.13 10.44
N THR A 17 -12.48 13.24 9.84
CA THR A 17 -11.94 12.03 10.49
C THR A 17 -10.62 11.59 9.86
N PRO A 18 -9.80 10.75 10.54
CA PRO A 18 -8.61 10.16 9.92
C PRO A 18 -8.92 9.29 8.68
N LEU A 19 -10.12 8.70 8.60
CA LEU A 19 -10.56 7.96 7.42
C LEU A 19 -10.82 8.92 6.24
N ALA A 20 -11.42 10.09 6.50
CA ALA A 20 -11.64 11.10 5.46
C ALA A 20 -10.30 11.56 4.85
N ALA A 21 -9.29 11.81 5.69
CA ALA A 21 -7.93 12.11 5.21
C ALA A 21 -7.36 10.98 4.35
N ALA A 22 -7.44 9.72 4.82
CA ALA A 22 -6.93 8.59 4.04
C ALA A 22 -7.58 8.48 2.65
N LEU A 23 -8.90 8.71 2.55
CA LEU A 23 -9.63 8.69 1.29
C LEU A 23 -9.28 9.89 0.40
N ARG A 24 -9.12 11.09 0.97
CA ARG A 24 -8.70 12.30 0.24
C ARG A 24 -7.31 12.11 -0.36
N GLU A 25 -6.34 11.72 0.47
CA GLU A 25 -4.95 11.48 0.10
C GLU A 25 -4.84 10.37 -0.96
N THR A 26 -5.59 9.27 -0.80
CA THR A 26 -5.65 8.21 -1.83
C THR A 26 -6.14 8.75 -3.17
N ARG A 27 -7.08 9.68 -3.18
CA ARG A 27 -7.54 10.34 -4.41
C ARG A 27 -6.48 11.28 -4.98
N GLU A 28 -5.84 12.08 -4.14
CA GLU A 28 -4.83 13.06 -4.54
C GLU A 28 -3.58 12.38 -5.10
N GLU A 29 -3.12 11.31 -4.45
CA GLU A 29 -1.88 10.61 -4.79
C GLU A 29 -2.02 9.65 -5.99
N VAL A 30 -3.12 8.87 -6.06
CA VAL A 30 -3.28 7.79 -7.05
C VAL A 30 -4.59 7.84 -7.85
N GLY A 31 -5.44 8.85 -7.63
CA GLY A 31 -6.64 9.09 -8.43
C GLY A 31 -7.81 8.15 -8.14
N ILE A 32 -7.75 7.33 -7.08
CA ILE A 32 -8.84 6.41 -6.72
C ILE A 32 -9.90 7.19 -5.93
N HIS A 33 -11.14 7.17 -6.40
CA HIS A 33 -12.24 7.85 -5.74
C HIS A 33 -12.80 7.04 -4.57
N SER A 34 -13.31 7.71 -3.54
CA SER A 34 -13.90 7.06 -2.36
C SER A 34 -15.09 6.16 -2.68
N ASN A 35 -15.83 6.42 -3.77
CA ASN A 35 -16.93 5.56 -4.23
C ASN A 35 -16.45 4.24 -4.86
N GLN A 36 -15.15 4.11 -5.14
CA GLN A 36 -14.51 2.87 -5.57
C GLN A 36 -13.99 2.06 -4.38
N ILE A 37 -14.08 2.57 -3.15
CA ILE A 37 -13.45 1.95 -1.99
C ILE A 37 -14.53 1.50 -1.01
N GLU A 38 -14.59 0.19 -0.76
CA GLU A 38 -15.30 -0.38 0.38
C GLU A 38 -14.34 -0.53 1.54
N ILE A 39 -14.61 0.17 2.65
CA ILE A 39 -13.79 0.08 3.85
C ILE A 39 -14.13 -1.19 4.62
N LEU A 40 -13.17 -2.11 4.69
CA LEU A 40 -13.28 -3.38 5.40
C LEU A 40 -13.01 -3.24 6.88
N GLY A 41 -12.15 -2.29 7.26
CA GLY A 41 -11.83 -2.03 8.65
C GLY A 41 -10.56 -1.21 8.84
N ARG A 42 -10.17 -1.06 10.09
CA ARG A 42 -8.97 -0.34 10.53
C ARG A 42 -8.05 -1.28 11.27
N LEU A 43 -6.76 -1.31 10.93
CA LEU A 43 -5.78 -2.11 11.68
C LEU A 43 -5.46 -1.42 13.01
N ALA A 44 -5.23 -2.21 14.04
CA ALA A 44 -4.94 -1.73 15.39
C ALA A 44 -3.73 -2.46 15.99
N PRO A 45 -3.01 -1.83 16.96
CA PRO A 45 -3.16 -0.44 17.40
C PRO A 45 -2.56 0.56 16.39
N PRO A 46 -2.96 1.85 16.44
CA PRO A 46 -2.25 2.89 15.72
C PRO A 46 -0.83 3.06 16.29
N GLU A 47 0.10 3.38 15.39
CA GLU A 47 1.52 3.51 15.68
C GLU A 47 2.02 4.90 15.30
N ASN A 48 3.02 5.41 16.01
CA ASN A 48 3.64 6.70 15.67
C ASN A 48 4.70 6.54 14.55
N SER A 49 4.73 7.42 13.57
CA SER A 49 5.84 7.52 12.62
C SER A 49 7.12 8.01 13.31
N LEU A 50 8.26 7.91 12.63
CA LEU A 50 9.50 8.53 13.08
C LEU A 50 9.42 10.06 13.19
N SER A 51 8.50 10.69 12.45
CA SER A 51 8.22 12.13 12.56
C SER A 51 7.27 12.48 13.71
N GLY A 52 6.85 11.50 14.52
CA GLY A 52 5.96 11.70 15.67
C GLY A 52 4.47 11.77 15.33
N MET A 53 4.07 11.47 14.09
CA MET A 53 2.66 11.45 13.70
C MET A 53 2.01 10.12 14.08
N ARG A 54 0.84 10.15 14.72
CA ARG A 54 0.06 8.93 14.95
C ARG A 54 -0.64 8.49 13.66
N VAL A 55 -0.33 7.30 13.17
CA VAL A 55 -0.84 6.75 11.91
C VAL A 55 -2.01 5.80 12.16
N TRP A 56 -3.09 5.96 11.39
CA TRP A 56 -4.30 5.15 11.46
C TRP A 56 -4.50 4.39 10.13
N PRO A 57 -4.11 3.11 10.05
CA PRO A 57 -4.19 2.32 8.82
C PRO A 57 -5.60 1.79 8.57
N TYR A 58 -6.11 1.99 7.35
CA TYR A 58 -7.39 1.44 6.91
C TYR A 58 -7.16 0.41 5.81
N VAL A 59 -7.97 -0.65 5.84
CA VAL A 59 -8.02 -1.66 4.78
C VAL A 59 -9.28 -1.39 3.97
N GLY A 60 -9.10 -1.22 2.67
CA GLY A 60 -10.20 -1.05 1.73
C GLY A 60 -10.09 -2.05 0.58
N PHE A 61 -11.23 -2.54 0.12
CA PHE A 61 -11.34 -3.20 -1.17
C PHE A 61 -11.58 -2.14 -2.25
N VAL A 62 -10.83 -2.20 -3.36
CA VAL A 62 -10.89 -1.21 -4.45
C VAL A 62 -11.57 -1.83 -5.67
N TYR A 63 -12.72 -1.27 -6.03
CA TYR A 63 -13.49 -1.63 -7.22
C TYR A 63 -12.95 -0.93 -8.48
N PRO A 64 -12.96 -1.61 -9.64
CA PRO A 64 -12.76 -0.95 -10.93
C PRO A 64 -13.82 0.14 -11.17
N PRO A 65 -13.53 1.20 -11.95
CA PRO A 65 -14.44 2.33 -12.15
C PRO A 65 -15.83 1.94 -12.70
N GLU A 66 -15.92 0.83 -13.43
CA GLU A 66 -17.14 0.32 -14.03
C GLU A 66 -18.05 -0.43 -13.03
N THR A 67 -17.53 -0.79 -11.85
CA THR A 67 -18.27 -1.50 -10.80
C THR A 67 -18.75 -0.47 -9.77
N ARG A 68 -20.03 -0.09 -9.83
CA ARG A 68 -20.63 0.75 -8.77
C ARG A 68 -20.78 -0.08 -7.50
N PHE A 69 -20.22 0.40 -6.40
CA PHE A 69 -20.54 -0.14 -5.08
C PHE A 69 -21.89 0.41 -4.62
N ASP A 70 -22.97 -0.25 -5.02
CA ASP A 70 -24.33 0.09 -4.58
C ASP A 70 -24.58 -0.58 -3.22
N LYS A 71 -24.41 0.18 -2.13
CA LYS A 71 -24.71 -0.24 -0.73
C LYS A 71 -26.14 -0.79 -0.52
N GLU A 72 -27.05 -0.59 -1.47
CA GLU A 72 -28.47 -0.96 -1.39
C GLU A 72 -28.82 -2.30 -2.06
N SER A 73 -27.85 -3.02 -2.66
CA SER A 73 -28.13 -4.24 -3.43
C SER A 73 -28.11 -5.56 -2.63
N ASP A 74 -28.14 -5.52 -1.28
CA ASP A 74 -28.21 -6.72 -0.43
C ASP A 74 -29.62 -7.34 -0.33
N THR A 75 -30.59 -6.89 -1.14
CA THR A 75 -31.90 -7.54 -1.21
C THR A 75 -31.94 -8.60 -2.31
N HIS A 76 -31.64 -9.84 -1.90
CA HIS A 76 -32.03 -11.10 -2.54
C HIS A 76 -31.43 -11.45 -3.91
N ASN A 77 -30.24 -12.04 -3.92
CA ASN A 77 -30.01 -13.21 -4.79
C ASN A 77 -28.93 -14.15 -4.23
N SER A 78 -29.33 -15.11 -3.40
CA SER A 78 -28.47 -16.12 -2.79
C SER A 78 -28.04 -17.27 -3.72
N ASN A 79 -28.05 -17.07 -5.05
CA ASN A 79 -27.80 -18.14 -6.03
C ASN A 79 -26.71 -17.81 -7.07
N ALA A 80 -25.60 -17.20 -6.64
CA ALA A 80 -24.38 -17.21 -7.44
C ALA A 80 -23.16 -17.41 -6.54
N HIS A 81 -22.78 -18.67 -6.34
CA HIS A 81 -21.40 -19.05 -6.05
C HIS A 81 -20.52 -18.68 -7.24
N ASN A 82 -20.35 -17.39 -7.52
CA ASN A 82 -19.36 -16.94 -8.48
C ASN A 82 -18.01 -16.95 -7.78
N ALA A 83 -17.29 -18.06 -7.93
CA ALA A 83 -15.85 -18.17 -7.67
C ALA A 83 -15.01 -17.32 -8.66
N ALA A 84 -15.61 -16.30 -9.28
CA ALA A 84 -14.90 -15.37 -10.12
C ALA A 84 -13.94 -14.57 -9.22
N PRO A 85 -12.65 -14.49 -9.58
CA PRO A 85 -11.71 -13.68 -8.83
C PRO A 85 -12.22 -12.24 -8.77
N LEU A 86 -12.08 -11.62 -7.60
CA LEU A 86 -12.44 -10.23 -7.41
C LEU A 86 -11.72 -9.37 -8.46
N PRO A 87 -12.43 -8.46 -9.15
CA PRO A 87 -11.84 -7.71 -10.24
C PRO A 87 -10.75 -6.79 -9.70
N SER A 88 -9.55 -6.84 -10.29
CA SER A 88 -8.43 -5.99 -9.90
C SER A 88 -8.42 -4.69 -10.71
N LEU A 89 -8.23 -3.56 -10.04
CA LEU A 89 -7.95 -2.29 -10.71
C LEU A 89 -6.56 -2.35 -11.38
N PRO A 90 -6.45 -2.22 -12.71
CA PRO A 90 -5.14 -2.21 -13.38
C PRO A 90 -4.39 -0.93 -12.98
N LEU A 91 -3.12 -1.04 -12.60
CA LEU A 91 -2.35 0.14 -12.17
C LEU A 91 -2.22 1.20 -13.27
N SER A 92 -2.25 0.79 -14.53
CA SER A 92 -2.23 1.69 -15.69
C SER A 92 -3.46 2.60 -15.78
N SER A 93 -4.55 2.32 -15.04
CA SER A 93 -5.70 3.22 -14.98
C SER A 93 -5.60 4.26 -13.86
N LEU A 94 -4.56 4.21 -13.02
CA LEU A 94 -4.35 5.18 -11.95
C LEU A 94 -3.90 6.53 -12.51
N THR A 95 -4.29 7.60 -11.82
CA THR A 95 -3.79 8.95 -12.10
C THR A 95 -2.85 9.35 -10.97
N LEU A 96 -1.54 9.31 -11.23
CA LEU A 96 -0.53 9.55 -10.19
C LEU A 96 -0.20 11.03 -10.04
N SER A 97 -0.16 11.52 -8.79
CA SER A 97 0.42 12.81 -8.46
C SER A 97 1.93 12.77 -8.67
N ARG A 98 2.44 13.49 -9.69
CA ARG A 98 3.89 13.56 -9.96
C ARG A 98 4.69 14.21 -8.83
N GLN A 99 4.05 15.01 -7.99
CA GLN A 99 4.72 15.71 -6.89
C GLN A 99 5.01 14.79 -5.70
N GLU A 100 4.21 13.74 -5.54
CA GLU A 100 4.19 12.93 -4.32
C GLU A 100 4.47 11.46 -4.60
N VAL A 101 4.00 10.93 -5.74
CA VAL A 101 4.09 9.53 -6.09
C VAL A 101 5.02 9.35 -7.28
N ALA A 102 6.20 8.81 -7.04
CA ALA A 102 7.13 8.50 -8.11
C ALA A 102 6.78 7.18 -8.83
N HIS A 103 6.36 6.16 -8.07
CA HIS A 103 6.19 4.78 -8.53
C HIS A 103 5.02 4.12 -7.81
N VAL A 104 4.22 3.34 -8.53
CA VAL A 104 3.20 2.45 -7.97
C VAL A 104 3.39 1.05 -8.53
N PHE A 105 3.26 0.04 -7.67
CA PHE A 105 3.35 -1.37 -8.03
C PHE A 105 2.40 -2.17 -7.14
N HIS A 106 1.97 -3.33 -7.62
CA HIS A 106 1.22 -4.29 -6.82
C HIS A 106 2.21 -5.15 -6.04
N LEU A 107 1.91 -5.44 -4.79
CA LEU A 107 2.56 -6.51 -4.03
C LEU A 107 1.57 -7.69 -3.95
N PRO A 108 1.67 -8.70 -4.84
CA PRO A 108 0.79 -9.86 -4.78
C PRO A 108 0.94 -10.60 -3.46
N LEU A 109 -0.16 -11.17 -2.94
CA LEU A 109 -0.12 -11.97 -1.71
C LEU A 109 0.91 -13.12 -1.81
N ALA A 110 0.99 -13.78 -2.97
CA ALA A 110 1.98 -14.83 -3.23
C ALA A 110 3.43 -14.35 -3.10
N ALA A 111 3.72 -13.10 -3.50
CA ALA A 111 5.03 -12.50 -3.31
C ALA A 111 5.23 -12.06 -1.85
N ALA A 112 4.20 -11.52 -1.21
CA ALA A 112 4.25 -11.13 0.19
C ALA A 112 4.63 -12.30 1.10
N VAL A 113 4.15 -13.52 0.81
CA VAL A 113 4.42 -14.72 1.65
C VAL A 113 5.61 -15.57 1.16
N SER A 114 6.29 -15.17 0.09
CA SER A 114 7.37 -15.97 -0.50
C SER A 114 8.61 -15.97 0.40
N PRO A 115 9.09 -17.13 0.91
CA PRO A 115 10.23 -17.18 1.83
C PRO A 115 11.50 -16.52 1.29
N THR A 116 11.72 -16.58 -0.03
CA THR A 116 12.87 -15.95 -0.71
C THR A 116 12.83 -14.42 -0.71
N ARG A 117 11.69 -13.81 -0.37
CA ARG A 117 11.52 -12.35 -0.27
C ARG A 117 11.49 -11.86 1.16
N LEU A 118 11.26 -12.76 2.13
CA LEU A 118 11.05 -12.40 3.51
C LEU A 118 12.37 -12.23 4.25
N HIS A 119 12.51 -11.08 4.90
CA HIS A 119 13.63 -10.78 5.79
C HIS A 119 13.09 -10.40 7.16
N SER A 120 13.54 -11.09 8.20
CA SER A 120 13.07 -10.86 9.57
C SER A 120 13.78 -9.66 10.19
N TYR A 121 13.02 -8.64 10.56
CA TYR A 121 13.50 -7.48 11.30
C TYR A 121 12.70 -7.29 12.59
N LEU A 122 13.22 -6.42 13.47
CA LEU A 122 12.52 -5.99 14.66
C LEU A 122 11.93 -4.59 14.43
N PHE A 123 10.61 -4.48 14.53
CA PHE A 123 9.93 -3.19 14.52
C PHE A 123 10.21 -2.48 15.84
N ARG A 124 10.92 -1.35 15.76
CA ARG A 124 11.39 -0.57 16.92
C ARG A 124 12.15 -1.41 17.94
N GLY A 125 12.95 -2.36 17.46
CA GLY A 125 13.84 -3.18 18.30
C GLY A 125 13.15 -4.23 19.19
N ALA A 126 11.82 -4.39 19.12
CA ALA A 126 11.10 -5.26 20.03
C ALA A 126 10.25 -6.34 19.34
N ARG A 127 9.53 -5.99 18.28
CA ARG A 127 8.49 -6.87 17.71
C ARG A 127 8.94 -7.43 16.36
N PRO A 128 9.05 -8.76 16.18
CA PRO A 128 9.46 -9.32 14.90
C PRO A 128 8.41 -9.04 13.81
N TYR A 129 8.88 -8.74 12.61
CA TYR A 129 8.05 -8.62 11.42
C TYR A 129 8.88 -8.97 10.18
N HIS A 130 8.20 -9.32 9.10
CA HIS A 130 8.83 -9.60 7.81
C HIS A 130 8.86 -8.35 6.94
N ALA A 131 10.04 -7.89 6.58
CA ALA A 131 10.23 -7.03 5.41
C ALA A 131 10.15 -7.88 4.14
N VAL A 132 9.65 -7.29 3.06
CA VAL A 132 9.43 -8.00 1.79
C VAL A 132 10.27 -7.35 0.70
N SER A 133 11.16 -8.10 0.05
CA SER A 133 11.92 -7.62 -1.10
C SER A 133 11.03 -7.42 -2.33
N VAL A 134 11.15 -6.25 -2.95
CA VAL A 134 10.28 -5.78 -4.05
C VAL A 134 11.05 -5.17 -5.23
N ALA A 135 12.37 -5.38 -5.29
CA ALA A 135 13.24 -4.86 -6.35
C ALA A 135 12.72 -5.15 -7.77
N ASP A 136 12.39 -6.42 -8.03
CA ASP A 136 11.88 -6.91 -9.30
C ASP A 136 10.43 -6.51 -9.56
N LEU A 137 9.62 -6.27 -8.53
CA LEU A 137 8.24 -5.81 -8.69
C LEU A 137 8.18 -4.35 -9.17
N ILE A 138 9.10 -3.52 -8.66
CA ILE A 138 9.20 -2.11 -9.05
C ILE A 138 9.86 -1.95 -10.42
N ALA A 139 10.83 -2.78 -10.77
CA ALA A 139 11.43 -2.81 -12.10
C ALA A 139 10.63 -3.63 -13.13
N GLY A 140 9.54 -4.27 -12.68
CA GLY A 140 8.75 -5.18 -13.49
C GLY A 140 7.75 -4.46 -14.39
N PRO A 141 7.20 -5.15 -15.41
CA PRO A 141 6.30 -4.56 -16.40
C PRO A 141 4.94 -4.12 -15.84
N GLY A 142 4.61 -4.50 -14.60
CA GLY A 142 3.38 -4.11 -13.93
C GLY A 142 3.49 -2.82 -13.11
N ALA A 143 4.69 -2.25 -12.95
CA ALA A 143 4.88 -0.99 -12.24
C ALA A 143 4.51 0.21 -13.12
N VAL A 144 3.99 1.27 -12.51
CA VAL A 144 3.64 2.53 -13.16
C VAL A 144 4.50 3.63 -12.55
N HIS A 145 5.10 4.46 -13.40
CA HIS A 145 6.02 5.53 -13.03
C HIS A 145 5.39 6.88 -13.39
N SER A 146 5.47 7.86 -12.50
CA SER A 146 4.88 9.19 -12.72
C SER A 146 5.56 9.99 -13.83
N ASP A 147 6.85 9.72 -14.06
CA ASP A 147 7.72 10.55 -14.90
C ASP A 147 7.91 10.00 -16.31
N GLN A 148 7.30 8.88 -16.67
CA GLN A 148 7.57 8.23 -17.96
C GLN A 148 6.42 8.36 -18.96
N GLY A 149 6.76 8.86 -20.15
CA GLY A 149 5.99 8.59 -21.36
C GLY A 149 6.13 7.11 -21.78
N PRO A 150 5.35 6.63 -22.75
CA PRO A 150 5.35 5.21 -23.12
C PRO A 150 6.72 4.81 -23.68
N GLY A 151 7.45 3.92 -22.99
CA GLY A 151 8.58 3.18 -23.57
C GLY A 151 9.99 3.37 -22.98
N ASP A 152 10.21 4.28 -22.02
CA ASP A 152 11.51 4.37 -21.34
C ASP A 152 11.57 3.36 -20.18
N GLN A 153 12.70 2.67 -20.00
CA GLN A 153 12.96 1.93 -18.76
C GLN A 153 13.49 2.94 -17.74
N ALA A 154 12.73 3.24 -16.68
CA ALA A 154 13.18 4.16 -15.63
C ALA A 154 14.48 3.64 -14.99
N GLU A 155 15.56 4.41 -15.13
CA GLU A 155 16.74 4.21 -14.30
C GLU A 155 16.38 4.64 -12.87
N VAL A 156 15.92 3.70 -12.06
CA VAL A 156 15.37 4.03 -10.75
C VAL A 156 16.48 4.47 -9.80
N ARG A 157 16.60 5.78 -9.57
CA ARG A 157 17.60 6.37 -8.67
C ARG A 157 17.13 6.30 -7.22
N TRP A 158 17.84 5.51 -6.42
CA TRP A 158 17.51 5.28 -5.02
C TRP A 158 18.45 6.01 -4.07
N ILE A 159 17.86 6.57 -3.02
CA ILE A 159 18.62 7.12 -1.89
C ILE A 159 18.69 6.01 -0.85
N VAL A 160 19.90 5.48 -0.65
CA VAL A 160 20.22 4.64 0.51
C VAL A 160 20.14 5.54 1.74
N ASP A 161 19.39 5.12 2.76
CA ASP A 161 19.47 5.77 4.07
C ASP A 161 20.67 5.18 4.82
N PRO A 162 21.79 5.92 4.94
CA PRO A 162 22.97 5.41 5.64
C PRO A 162 22.71 5.14 7.12
N GLU A 163 21.68 5.76 7.71
CA GLU A 163 21.30 5.56 9.10
C GLU A 163 20.32 4.39 9.29
N GLN A 164 19.85 3.78 8.19
CA GLN A 164 18.84 2.71 8.18
C GLN A 164 17.68 2.98 9.14
N ARG A 165 17.19 4.23 9.19
CA ARG A 165 16.06 4.57 10.06
C ARG A 165 14.88 3.74 9.58
N ASP A 166 14.22 3.05 10.51
CA ASP A 166 13.24 2.00 10.22
C ASP A 166 12.13 2.41 9.24
N GLU A 167 11.92 3.68 8.89
CA GLU A 167 10.85 4.12 7.96
C GLU A 167 11.31 4.83 6.68
N VAL A 168 12.62 4.97 6.41
CA VAL A 168 13.13 5.80 5.31
C VAL A 168 14.13 5.05 4.43
N GLY A 169 13.94 5.10 3.11
CA GLY A 169 14.91 4.58 2.14
C GLY A 169 14.76 3.09 1.81
N GLY A 170 15.77 2.55 1.08
CA GLY A 170 15.83 1.23 0.42
C GLY A 170 15.18 0.07 1.16
N GLY A 171 15.45 -0.06 2.45
CA GLY A 171 15.45 -1.33 3.17
C GLY A 171 16.76 -1.40 3.96
N ARG A 172 17.01 -2.50 4.67
CA ARG A 172 18.32 -2.70 5.30
C ARG A 172 19.30 -3.29 4.27
N GLU A 173 20.58 -2.96 4.42
CA GLU A 173 21.68 -3.52 3.62
C GLU A 173 21.55 -3.24 2.10
N GLY A 174 20.90 -2.13 1.72
CA GLY A 174 20.74 -1.73 0.33
C GLY A 174 19.72 -2.54 -0.49
N ARG A 175 19.00 -3.48 0.14
CA ARG A 175 17.87 -4.15 -0.50
C ARG A 175 16.70 -3.19 -0.68
N LEU A 176 15.92 -3.40 -1.75
CA LEU A 176 14.67 -2.67 -1.98
C LEU A 176 13.50 -3.43 -1.35
N GLU A 177 12.98 -2.92 -0.25
CA GLU A 177 12.02 -3.64 0.60
C GLU A 177 10.79 -2.78 0.95
N VAL A 178 9.65 -3.46 1.12
CA VAL A 178 8.54 -2.96 1.94
C VAL A 178 8.87 -3.29 3.39
N TRP A 179 9.22 -2.26 4.15
CA TRP A 179 9.73 -2.37 5.51
C TRP A 179 9.23 -1.19 6.37
N GLY A 180 9.66 -1.16 7.63
CA GLY A 180 9.31 -0.08 8.54
C GLY A 180 7.88 -0.08 8.98
N LEU A 181 7.30 1.12 9.14
CA LEU A 181 5.90 1.26 9.52
C LEU A 181 4.95 0.68 8.45
N THR A 182 5.29 0.83 7.16
CA THR A 182 4.54 0.22 6.06
C THR A 182 4.60 -1.31 6.15
N GLY A 183 5.81 -1.87 6.27
CA GLY A 183 6.02 -3.30 6.45
C GLY A 183 5.35 -3.85 7.72
N TRP A 184 5.39 -3.09 8.82
CA TRP A 184 4.70 -3.42 10.06
C TRP A 184 3.20 -3.56 9.85
N TYR A 185 2.54 -2.59 9.24
CA TYR A 185 1.11 -2.69 8.99
C TYR A 185 0.74 -3.76 7.97
N LEU A 186 1.60 -4.04 6.98
CA LEU A 186 1.44 -5.21 6.11
C LEU A 186 1.45 -6.51 6.93
N ASN A 187 2.35 -6.63 7.90
CA ASN A 187 2.39 -7.79 8.79
C ASN A 187 1.15 -7.88 9.68
N VAL A 188 0.70 -6.76 10.27
CA VAL A 188 -0.54 -6.73 11.07
C VAL A 188 -1.74 -7.18 10.22
N PHE A 189 -1.84 -6.71 8.97
CA PHE A 189 -2.86 -7.15 8.04
C PHE A 189 -2.79 -8.66 7.78
N LEU A 190 -1.61 -9.19 7.42
CA LEU A 190 -1.43 -10.61 7.11
C LEU A 190 -1.65 -11.53 8.32
N ARG A 191 -1.28 -11.07 9.53
CA ARG A 191 -1.63 -11.77 10.78
C ARG A 191 -3.14 -11.75 11.03
N THR A 192 -3.82 -10.64 10.76
CA THR A 192 -5.28 -10.52 10.87
C THR A 192 -5.99 -11.50 9.93
N LEU A 193 -5.43 -11.74 8.75
CA LEU A 193 -5.92 -12.74 7.80
C LEU A 193 -5.54 -14.19 8.14
N GLY A 194 -4.74 -14.44 9.19
CA GLY A 194 -4.23 -15.77 9.53
C GLY A 194 -3.18 -16.30 8.55
N VAL A 195 -2.54 -15.42 7.78
CA VAL A 195 -1.50 -15.78 6.79
C VAL A 195 -0.11 -15.82 7.41
N TYR A 196 0.18 -14.92 8.35
CA TYR A 196 1.40 -14.93 9.17
C TYR A 196 1.10 -15.40 10.58
N GLU A 197 2.05 -16.16 11.15
CA GLU A 197 2.05 -16.59 12.55
C GLU A 197 2.56 -15.48 13.48
#